data_AF-A0A9P4QPV1-F1
#
_entry.id   AF-A0A9P4QPV1-F1
#
_cell.length_a   1.000
_cell.length_b   1.000
_cell.length_c   1.000
_cell.angle_alpha   90.00
_cell.angle_beta   90.00
_cell.angle_gamma   90.00
#
_symmetry.space_group_name_H-M   'P 1'
#
loop_
_entity.id
_entity.type
_entity.pdbx_description
1 polymer ?
#
loop_
_entity_poly.entity_id
_entity_poly.type
_entity_poly.pdbx_seq_one_letter_code
_entity_poly.pdbx_strand_id
1 'polypeptide(L)'
;LPSAFANTLRNTRPQVHFKDVQVASAPLTLDNLDQLNNVGGGDVYLTSNVDVTTNPQWLNGIKPDENGSTGEEKSAVIIVVDKGNGVVDAFYMYFCAFNWGGVVLEKQLGT
;
A
#
# COMPACT_ATOMS: atom_id res chain seq x y z
N LEU A 1 4.99 3.13 -11.74
CA LEU A 1 6.08 3.62 -10.87
C LEU A 1 5.77 3.19 -9.44
N PRO A 2 6.78 2.99 -8.56
CA PRO A 2 6.52 2.58 -7.19
C PRO A 2 5.81 3.69 -6.40
N SER A 3 4.83 3.33 -5.58
CA SER A 3 3.97 4.24 -4.83
C SER A 3 4.41 4.30 -3.37
N ALA A 4 4.25 5.47 -2.74
CA ALA A 4 4.53 5.63 -1.32
C ALA A 4 3.47 4.93 -0.45
N PHE A 5 3.92 4.09 0.50
CA PHE A 5 3.02 3.41 1.44
C PHE A 5 2.21 4.42 2.26
N ALA A 6 2.87 5.43 2.83
CA ALA A 6 2.23 6.45 3.65
C ALA A 6 1.17 7.25 2.87
N ASN A 7 1.44 7.58 1.60
CA ASN A 7 0.46 8.26 0.76
C ASN A 7 -0.77 7.40 0.49
N THR A 8 -0.60 6.09 0.33
CA THR A 8 -1.71 5.14 0.17
C THR A 8 -2.59 5.08 1.42
N LEU A 9 -1.97 5.05 2.61
CA LEU A 9 -2.70 5.07 3.88
C LEU A 9 -3.52 6.35 4.07
N ARG A 10 -2.98 7.51 3.69
CA ARG A 10 -3.70 8.80 3.76
C ARG A 10 -4.93 8.85 2.85
N ASN A 11 -4.91 8.10 1.74
CA ASN A 11 -5.97 8.11 0.73
C ASN A 11 -6.92 6.90 0.84
N THR A 12 -6.80 6.12 1.90
CA THR A 12 -7.65 4.97 2.15
C THR A 12 -8.23 5.00 3.56
N ARG A 13 -9.22 4.15 3.81
CA ARG A 13 -9.81 3.89 5.12
C ARG A 13 -10.04 2.39 5.30
N PRO A 14 -9.94 1.86 6.52
CA PRO A 14 -10.16 0.45 6.78
C PRO A 14 -11.65 0.10 6.75
N GLN A 15 -11.98 -1.05 6.17
CA GLN A 15 -13.31 -1.63 6.18
C GLN A 15 -13.27 -3.11 6.58
N VAL A 16 -14.38 -3.56 7.18
CA VAL A 16 -14.72 -4.97 7.39
C VAL A 16 -16.14 -5.18 6.86
N HIS A 17 -16.35 -6.22 6.06
CA HIS A 17 -17.65 -6.50 5.43
C HIS A 17 -18.31 -5.27 4.77
N PHE A 18 -17.54 -4.50 4.01
CA PHE A 18 -17.96 -3.28 3.31
C PHE A 18 -18.44 -2.12 4.19
N LYS A 19 -18.09 -2.16 5.49
CA LYS A 19 -18.40 -1.10 6.45
C LYS A 19 -17.13 -0.52 7.04
N ASP A 20 -17.09 0.80 7.13
CA ASP A 20 -15.98 1.52 7.75
C ASP A 20 -15.80 1.09 9.21
N VAL A 21 -14.56 0.86 9.61
CA VAL A 21 -14.21 0.57 11.00
C VAL A 21 -13.44 1.73 11.62
N GLN A 22 -13.70 2.00 12.90
CA GLN A 22 -12.97 3.02 13.64
C GLN A 22 -11.71 2.41 14.26
N VAL A 23 -10.59 3.11 14.13
CA VAL A 23 -9.32 2.75 14.78
C VAL A 23 -9.07 3.66 15.96
N ALA A 24 -8.28 3.19 16.94
CA ALA A 24 -8.05 3.93 18.17
C ALA A 24 -7.32 5.26 17.95
N SER A 25 -6.43 5.33 16.95
CA SER A 25 -5.68 6.55 16.62
C SER A 25 -5.69 6.78 15.11
N ALA A 26 -6.69 7.54 14.64
CA ALA A 26 -6.72 8.03 13.27
C ALA A 26 -5.89 9.33 13.13
N PRO A 27 -5.28 9.61 11.96
CA PRO A 27 -5.27 8.77 10.75
C PRO A 27 -4.28 7.59 10.86
N LEU A 28 -4.47 6.59 9.99
CA LEU A 28 -3.51 5.48 9.88
C LEU A 28 -2.16 5.97 9.32
N THR A 29 -1.08 5.51 9.93
CA THR A 29 0.31 5.71 9.54
C THR A 29 1.04 4.38 9.60
N LEU A 30 2.28 4.32 9.07
CA LEU A 30 3.08 3.10 9.17
C LEU A 30 3.38 2.68 10.62
N ASP A 31 3.31 3.62 11.56
CA ASP A 31 3.63 3.40 12.97
C ASP A 31 2.44 2.87 13.79
N ASN A 32 1.22 2.84 13.22
CA ASN A 32 0.01 2.44 13.95
C ASN A 32 -0.87 1.43 13.20
N LEU A 33 -0.35 0.79 12.15
CA LEU A 33 -1.08 -0.24 11.39
C LEU A 33 -1.44 -1.46 12.22
N ASP A 34 -0.70 -1.73 13.30
CA ASP A 34 -0.96 -2.83 14.22
C ASP A 34 -2.34 -2.72 14.90
N GLN A 35 -2.90 -1.51 15.02
CA GLN A 35 -4.23 -1.28 15.57
C GLN A 35 -5.33 -1.99 14.78
N LEU A 36 -5.11 -2.29 13.49
CA LEU A 36 -6.05 -3.03 12.65
C LEU A 36 -6.29 -4.46 13.18
N ASN A 37 -5.33 -5.03 13.92
CA ASN A 37 -5.48 -6.33 14.56
C ASN A 37 -6.63 -6.38 15.57
N ASN A 38 -7.00 -5.23 16.16
CA ASN A 38 -8.02 -5.14 17.20
C ASN A 38 -9.45 -4.90 16.68
N VAL A 39 -9.61 -4.55 15.40
CA VAL A 39 -10.92 -4.15 14.83
C VAL A 39 -11.47 -5.16 13.82
N GLY A 40 -10.63 -6.07 13.34
CA GLY A 40 -11.01 -7.10 12.36
C GLY A 40 -9.86 -8.01 11.94
N GLY A 41 -8.61 -7.66 12.27
CA GLY A 41 -7.46 -8.51 11.97
C GLY A 41 -7.37 -8.86 10.49
N GLY A 42 -7.38 -10.15 10.18
CA GLY A 42 -7.26 -10.66 8.81
C GLY A 42 -8.44 -10.30 7.88
N ASP A 43 -9.57 -9.85 8.42
CA ASP A 43 -10.76 -9.49 7.63
C ASP A 43 -10.78 -8.00 7.24
N VAL A 44 -9.77 -7.23 7.65
CA VAL A 44 -9.65 -5.80 7.32
C VAL A 44 -9.02 -5.63 5.94
N TYR A 45 -9.63 -4.75 5.13
CA TYR A 45 -9.03 -4.25 3.90
C TYR A 45 -9.15 -2.74 3.80
N LEU A 46 -8.26 -2.12 3.02
CA LEU A 46 -8.24 -0.68 2.81
C LEU A 46 -9.03 -0.30 1.56
N THR A 47 -9.89 0.70 1.69
CA THR A 47 -10.76 1.21 0.63
C THR A 47 -10.44 2.67 0.34
N SER A 48 -10.39 3.08 -0.93
CA SER A 48 -10.09 4.47 -1.30
C SER A 48 -11.14 5.45 -0.76
N ASN A 49 -10.67 6.61 -0.30
CA ASN A 49 -11.52 7.73 0.15
C ASN A 49 -12.14 8.51 -1.00
N VAL A 50 -11.67 8.30 -2.22
CA VAL A 50 -12.12 9.00 -3.42
C VAL A 50 -12.50 8.01 -4.51
N ASP A 51 -13.23 8.51 -5.52
CA ASP A 51 -13.47 7.75 -6.74
C ASP A 51 -12.16 7.61 -7.53
N VAL A 52 -11.59 6.41 -7.52
CA VAL A 52 -10.35 6.09 -8.24
C VAL A 52 -10.47 6.20 -9.76
N THR A 53 -11.68 6.12 -10.32
CA THR A 53 -11.91 6.24 -11.77
C THR A 53 -11.63 7.65 -12.29
N THR A 54 -11.56 8.64 -11.38
CA THR A 54 -11.15 10.02 -11.69
C THR A 54 -9.63 10.17 -11.88
N ASN A 55 -8.87 9.08 -11.79
CA ASN A 55 -7.41 9.04 -11.88
C ASN A 55 -6.71 9.99 -10.88
N PRO A 56 -6.97 9.84 -9.57
CA PRO A 56 -6.40 10.72 -8.57
C PRO A 56 -4.89 10.60 -8.51
N GLN A 57 -4.21 11.73 -8.30
CA GLN A 57 -2.75 11.82 -8.38
C GLN A 57 -2.00 10.85 -7.46
N TRP A 58 -2.58 10.47 -6.32
CA TRP A 58 -1.94 9.57 -5.35
C TRP A 58 -1.77 8.13 -5.88
N LEU A 59 -2.50 7.74 -6.93
CA LEU A 59 -2.29 6.47 -7.64
C LEU A 59 -1.03 6.49 -8.52
N ASN A 60 -0.56 7.68 -8.89
CA ASN A 60 0.69 7.81 -9.63
C ASN A 60 1.85 7.47 -8.70
N GLY A 61 2.71 6.57 -9.15
CA GLY A 61 3.95 6.30 -8.44
C GLY A 61 4.97 7.44 -8.57
N ILE A 62 6.01 7.35 -7.77
CA ILE A 62 7.12 8.31 -7.70
C ILE A 62 8.18 7.88 -8.69
N LYS A 63 8.66 8.82 -9.50
CA LYS A 63 9.80 8.58 -10.39
C LYS A 63 11.07 8.56 -9.54
N PRO A 64 11.86 7.48 -9.54
CA PRO A 64 13.14 7.50 -8.86
C PRO A 64 14.08 8.55 -9.46
N ASP A 65 14.96 9.10 -8.63
CA ASP A 65 16.04 9.97 -9.06
C ASP A 65 17.14 9.19 -9.80
N GLU A 66 18.22 9.89 -10.20
CA GLU A 66 19.36 9.30 -10.90
C GLU A 66 20.08 8.20 -10.10
N ASN A 67 19.89 8.15 -8.78
CA ASN A 67 20.45 7.14 -7.88
C ASN A 67 19.45 6.00 -7.58
N GLY A 68 18.26 6.02 -8.19
CA GLY A 68 17.19 5.05 -7.94
C GLY A 68 16.42 5.29 -6.63
N SER A 69 16.58 6.45 -5.99
CA SER A 69 15.89 6.80 -4.74
C SER A 69 14.53 7.45 -5.02
N THR A 70 13.53 7.16 -4.18
CA THR A 70 12.25 7.90 -4.14
C THR A 70 12.23 9.02 -3.09
N GLY A 71 13.42 9.45 -2.64
CA GLY A 71 13.57 10.48 -1.62
C GLY A 71 13.19 9.98 -0.23
N GLU A 72 12.45 10.80 0.52
CA GLU A 72 12.01 10.46 1.88
C GLU A 72 10.88 9.42 1.90
N GLU A 73 10.15 9.29 0.79
CA GLU A 73 9.01 8.40 0.65
C GLU A 73 9.43 6.93 0.61
N LYS A 74 8.76 6.10 1.40
CA LYS A 74 8.97 4.66 1.45
C LYS A 74 8.08 4.01 0.40
N SER A 75 8.72 3.50 -0.66
CA SER A 75 8.04 2.90 -1.82
C SER A 75 8.41 1.43 -2.06
N ALA A 76 9.41 0.95 -1.32
CA ALA A 76 9.91 -0.42 -1.38
C ALA A 76 10.37 -0.91 0.01
N VAL A 77 10.38 -2.22 0.16
CA VAL A 77 10.92 -2.95 1.31
C VAL A 77 11.94 -3.94 0.79
N ILE A 78 13.10 -4.01 1.45
CA ILE A 78 14.14 -5.00 1.18
C ILE A 78 14.19 -5.92 2.39
N ILE A 79 13.96 -7.21 2.17
CA ILE A 79 14.06 -8.23 3.20
C ILE A 79 15.36 -8.99 2.93
N VAL A 80 16.24 -9.00 3.94
CA VAL A 80 17.54 -9.65 3.86
C VAL A 80 17.57 -10.85 4.82
N VAL A 81 17.97 -12.01 4.31
CA VAL A 81 18.11 -13.24 5.10
C VAL A 81 19.54 -13.74 4.98
N ASP A 82 20.31 -13.59 6.06
CA ASP A 82 21.64 -14.19 6.18
C ASP A 82 21.48 -15.70 6.43
N LYS A 83 22.10 -16.51 5.58
CA LYS A 83 22.11 -17.97 5.69
C LYS A 83 23.41 -18.51 6.29
N GLY A 84 24.33 -17.63 6.70
CA GLY A 84 25.67 -17.96 7.16
C GLY A 84 26.65 -18.24 6.01
N ASN A 85 27.93 -18.42 6.35
CA ASN A 85 29.01 -18.72 5.40
C ASN A 85 29.12 -17.71 4.23
N GLY A 86 28.74 -16.45 4.45
CA GLY A 86 28.75 -15.40 3.44
C GLY A 86 27.63 -15.49 2.40
N VAL A 87 26.61 -16.34 2.62
CA VAL A 87 25.43 -16.44 1.74
C VAL A 87 24.29 -15.61 2.29
N VAL A 88 23.75 -14.72 1.46
CA VAL A 88 22.63 -13.83 1.81
C VAL A 88 21.59 -13.89 0.70
N ASP A 89 20.32 -14.06 1.06
CA ASP A 89 19.19 -13.79 0.16
C ASP A 89 18.71 -12.35 0.37
N ALA A 90 18.40 -11.67 -0.73
CA ALA A 90 17.76 -10.37 -0.71
C ALA A 90 16.47 -10.41 -1.56
N PHE A 91 15.35 -10.04 -0.94
CA PHE A 91 14.06 -9.94 -1.59
C PHE A 91 13.67 -8.48 -1.69
N TYR A 92 13.46 -8.02 -2.93
CA TYR A 92 13.07 -6.65 -3.23
C TYR A 92 11.58 -6.61 -3.51
N MET A 93 10.83 -5.90 -2.69
CA MET A 93 9.39 -5.68 -2.88
C MET A 93 9.17 -4.20 -3.07
N TYR A 94 8.43 -3.82 -4.11
CA TYR A 94 7.97 -2.45 -4.31
C TYR A 94 6.45 -2.43 -4.35
N PHE A 95 5.86 -1.31 -3.97
CA PHE A 95 4.42 -1.15 -3.92
C PHE A 95 3.90 -0.37 -5.11
N CYS A 96 2.75 -0.78 -5.65
CA CYS A 96 2.01 -0.04 -6.68
C CYS A 96 0.58 0.16 -6.19
N ALA A 97 0.17 1.42 -6.00
CA ALA A 97 -1.19 1.74 -5.58
C ALA A 97 -2.23 1.52 -6.69
N PHE A 98 -1.80 1.65 -7.95
CA PHE A 98 -2.61 1.40 -9.13
C PHE A 98 -2.51 -0.07 -9.56
N ASN A 99 -3.66 -0.72 -9.74
CA ASN A 99 -3.76 -2.03 -10.34
C ASN A 99 -4.97 -2.04 -11.25
N TRP A 100 -4.77 -2.08 -12.58
CA TRP A 100 -5.86 -1.99 -13.56
C TRP A 100 -6.88 -3.13 -13.47
N GLY A 101 -6.49 -4.32 -12.96
CA GLY A 101 -7.37 -5.46 -12.70
C GLY A 101 -8.10 -6.06 -13.91
N GLY A 102 -8.04 -5.40 -15.08
CA GLY A 102 -8.75 -5.79 -16.30
C GLY A 102 -10.25 -5.55 -16.24
N VAL A 103 -10.92 -5.86 -17.35
CA VAL A 103 -12.39 -5.88 -17.44
C VAL A 103 -12.86 -7.33 -17.47
N VAL A 104 -13.71 -7.71 -16.52
CA VAL A 104 -14.30 -9.04 -16.42
C VAL A 104 -15.81 -8.87 -16.26
N LEU A 105 -16.60 -9.56 -17.09
CA LEU A 105 -18.06 -9.42 -17.10
C LEU A 105 -18.51 -7.94 -17.18
N GLU A 106 -17.86 -7.17 -18.06
CA GLU A 106 -18.11 -5.73 -18.27
C GLU A 106 -17.83 -4.83 -17.05
N LYS A 107 -17.19 -5.36 -15.99
CA LYS A 107 -16.76 -4.59 -14.82
C LYS A 107 -15.25 -4.49 -14.78
N GLN A 108 -14.72 -3.28 -14.60
CA GLN A 108 -13.30 -3.06 -14.31
C GLN A 108 -13.02 -3.52 -12.87
N LEU A 109 -12.11 -4.48 -12.69
CA LEU A 109 -11.79 -5.08 -11.39
C LEU A 109 -10.62 -4.40 -10.68
N GLY A 110 -10.07 -3.36 -11.28
CA GLY A 110 -8.95 -2.62 -10.73
C GLY A 110 -9.22 -1.14 -10.55
N THR A 111 -8.22 -0.47 -9.97
CA THR A 111 -8.14 0.99 -9.84
C THR A 111 -7.57 1.64 -11.08
#